data_AF-A0A5B8LQE8-F1
#
_entry.id   AF-A0A5B8LQE8-F1
#
_cell.length_a   1.000
_cell.length_b   1.000
_cell.length_c   1.000
_cell.angle_alpha   90.00
_cell.angle_beta   90.00
_cell.angle_gamma   90.00
#
_symmetry.space_group_name_H-M   'P 1'
#
loop_
_entity.id
_entity.type
_entity.pdbx_description
1 polymer ?
#
loop_
_entity_poly.entity_id
_entity_poly.type
_entity_poly.pdbx_seq_one_letter_code
_entity_poly.pdbx_strand_id
1 'polypeptide(L)'
;MIWINDGPDQGRSLGERAKGHDMYTRIVVGIDGSELATKALRHALALARENKARLFAVTATEPPVLIAPGAEMMSINTGEIIEELEKAKASSAQETLDEADALAKAEGVKLEKTHLPSTIAADAILGMADKQGADMIVMGSHGRRGLGRLLLGSQAAEVLARATIPVLVVK
;
A
#
# COMPACT_ATOMS: atom_id res chain seq x y z
N MET A 1 -32.25 18.40 36.28
CA MET A 1 -30.78 18.39 36.42
C MET A 1 -30.22 18.75 35.06
N ILE A 2 -29.76 19.99 34.89
CA ILE A 2 -28.99 20.42 33.72
C ILE A 2 -27.57 19.90 33.91
N TRP A 3 -26.98 19.31 32.87
CA TRP A 3 -25.60 19.58 32.42
C TRP A 3 -25.52 19.27 30.92
N ILE A 4 -25.24 20.31 30.13
CA ILE A 4 -24.82 20.26 28.73
C ILE A 4 -23.32 19.94 28.74
N ASN A 5 -22.87 19.07 27.84
CA ASN A 5 -21.46 19.06 27.43
C ASN A 5 -21.40 19.12 25.91
N ASP A 6 -21.10 20.33 25.41
CA ASP A 6 -20.79 20.62 24.03
C ASP A 6 -19.40 20.04 23.70
N GLY A 7 -19.37 18.87 23.04
CA GLY A 7 -18.19 18.38 22.33
C GLY A 7 -18.27 18.79 20.85
N PRO A 8 -17.20 19.29 20.22
CA PRO A 8 -17.30 19.91 18.91
C PRO A 8 -17.25 18.88 17.77
N ASP A 9 -17.96 19.22 16.68
CA ASP A 9 -17.91 18.64 15.33
C ASP A 9 -18.90 17.51 14.97
N GLN A 10 -20.16 17.67 15.38
CA GLN A 10 -21.27 17.00 14.69
C GLN A 10 -21.89 17.93 13.64
N GLY A 11 -21.59 17.69 12.36
CA GLY A 11 -22.42 18.19 11.26
C GLY A 11 -21.78 19.11 10.23
N ARG A 12 -20.51 18.92 9.86
CA ARG A 12 -19.96 19.56 8.65
C ARG A 12 -19.99 18.60 7.47
N SER A 13 -20.61 19.04 6.39
CA SER A 13 -20.62 18.33 5.11
C SER A 13 -19.19 18.25 4.53
N LEU A 14 -18.90 17.24 3.71
CA LEU A 14 -17.59 17.09 3.04
C LEU A 14 -17.13 18.37 2.30
N GLY A 15 -18.09 19.20 1.84
CA GLY A 15 -17.81 20.47 1.17
C GLY A 15 -17.37 21.61 2.10
N GLU A 16 -17.66 21.56 3.41
CA GLU A 16 -17.31 22.61 4.37
C GLU A 16 -15.88 22.47 4.91
N ARG A 17 -15.28 21.28 4.81
CA ARG A 17 -13.85 21.06 5.11
C ARG A 17 -12.92 21.63 4.04
N ALA A 18 -13.43 21.93 2.84
CA ALA A 18 -12.63 22.37 1.69
C ALA A 18 -12.15 23.83 1.76
N LYS A 19 -12.50 24.59 2.80
CA LYS A 19 -12.01 25.96 3.01
C LYS A 19 -10.89 25.96 4.06
N GLY A 20 -9.67 25.65 3.63
CA GLY A 20 -8.44 26.06 4.32
C GLY A 20 -7.56 24.99 4.96
N HIS A 21 -7.81 23.69 4.74
CA HIS A 21 -6.91 22.62 5.18
C HIS A 21 -6.61 21.66 4.01
N ASP A 22 -5.34 21.28 3.85
CA ASP A 22 -4.92 20.22 2.93
C ASP A 22 -5.76 18.97 3.22
N MET A 23 -6.48 18.45 2.20
CA MET A 23 -7.47 17.38 2.39
C MET A 23 -6.81 16.07 2.84
N TYR A 24 -5.60 15.82 2.35
CA TYR A 24 -4.78 14.65 2.69
C TYR A 24 -3.33 15.10 2.93
N THR A 25 -2.77 14.78 4.08
CA THR A 25 -1.44 15.21 4.52
C THR A 25 -0.42 14.08 4.56
N ARG A 26 -0.88 12.82 4.62
CA ARG A 26 -0.03 11.62 4.70
C ARG A 26 -0.65 10.48 3.90
N ILE A 27 -0.05 10.19 2.75
CA ILE A 27 -0.58 9.24 1.78
C ILE A 27 0.30 7.98 1.78
N VAL A 28 -0.32 6.81 1.94
CA VAL A 28 0.33 5.52 1.70
C VAL A 28 -0.10 4.98 0.35
N VAL A 29 0.86 4.55 -0.48
CA VAL A 29 0.59 3.88 -1.75
C VAL A 29 1.16 2.46 -1.75
N GLY A 30 0.29 1.48 -2.00
CA GLY A 30 0.67 0.09 -2.20
C GLY A 30 1.17 -0.15 -3.62
N ILE A 31 2.38 -0.68 -3.77
CA ILE A 31 2.99 -0.97 -5.07
C ILE A 31 3.56 -2.38 -5.15
N ASP A 32 3.42 -3.01 -6.31
CA ASP A 32 3.89 -4.38 -6.58
C ASP A 32 4.53 -4.52 -7.98
N GLY A 33 4.90 -3.41 -8.61
CA GLY A 33 5.49 -3.40 -9.96
C GLY A 33 4.50 -3.72 -11.09
N SER A 34 3.20 -3.90 -10.80
CA SER A 34 2.19 -4.01 -11.84
C SER A 34 1.85 -2.66 -12.46
N GLU A 35 1.36 -2.65 -13.71
CA GLU A 35 0.93 -1.42 -14.38
C GLU A 35 -0.13 -0.64 -13.59
N LEU A 36 -1.06 -1.35 -12.92
CA LEU A 36 -2.09 -0.72 -12.10
C LEU A 36 -1.50 -0.09 -10.84
N ALA A 37 -0.52 -0.72 -10.20
CA ALA A 37 0.22 -0.11 -9.11
C ALA A 37 0.98 1.14 -9.57
N THR A 38 1.56 1.12 -10.76
CA THR A 38 2.23 2.30 -11.34
C THR A 38 1.25 3.44 -11.63
N LYS A 39 0.05 3.14 -12.15
CA LYS A 39 -1.03 4.14 -12.28
C LYS A 39 -1.43 4.70 -10.91
N ALA A 40 -1.61 3.84 -9.91
CA ALA A 40 -1.93 4.23 -8.54
C ALA A 40 -0.87 5.16 -7.95
N LEU A 41 0.41 4.86 -8.16
CA LEU A 41 1.53 5.72 -7.77
C LEU A 41 1.46 7.09 -8.43
N ARG A 42 1.16 7.18 -9.73
CA ARG A 42 1.02 8.49 -10.41
C ARG A 42 -0.11 9.34 -9.80
N HIS A 43 -1.24 8.74 -9.47
CA HIS A 43 -2.31 9.43 -8.75
C HIS A 43 -1.87 9.89 -7.36
N ALA A 44 -1.17 9.04 -6.61
CA ALA A 44 -0.66 9.38 -5.29
C ALA A 44 0.38 10.53 -5.34
N LEU A 45 1.25 10.55 -6.36
CA LEU A 45 2.21 11.63 -6.61
C LEU A 45 1.50 12.95 -6.92
N ALA A 46 0.48 12.93 -7.78
CA ALA A 46 -0.31 14.12 -8.08
C ALA A 46 -1.00 14.68 -6.82
N LEU A 47 -1.65 13.81 -6.04
CA LEU A 47 -2.29 14.18 -4.77
C LEU A 47 -1.28 14.74 -3.77
N ALA A 48 -0.11 14.11 -3.63
CA ALA A 48 0.94 14.56 -2.73
C ALA A 48 1.48 15.94 -3.12
N ARG A 49 1.67 16.21 -4.42
CA ARG A 49 2.08 17.52 -4.92
C ARG A 49 1.03 18.59 -4.64
N GLU A 50 -0.24 18.30 -4.95
CA GLU A 50 -1.34 19.26 -4.80
C GLU A 50 -1.60 19.63 -3.33
N ASN A 51 -1.49 18.65 -2.42
CA ASN A 51 -1.75 18.82 -0.99
C ASN A 51 -0.48 19.02 -0.15
N LYS A 52 0.70 19.09 -0.77
CA LYS A 52 2.02 19.09 -0.10
C LYS A 52 2.15 17.94 0.93
N ALA A 53 1.55 16.79 0.61
CA ALA A 53 1.47 15.65 1.50
C ALA A 53 2.80 14.89 1.54
N ARG A 54 3.05 14.20 2.65
CA ARG A 54 4.09 13.16 2.72
C ARG A 54 3.58 11.90 2.01
N LEU A 55 4.43 11.31 1.17
CA LEU A 55 4.08 10.12 0.40
C LEU A 55 4.98 8.94 0.79
N PHE A 56 4.34 7.82 1.11
CA PHE A 56 4.99 6.57 1.51
C PHE A 56 4.63 5.48 0.51
N ALA A 57 5.62 4.90 -0.18
CA ALA A 57 5.44 3.70 -0.98
C ALA A 57 5.76 2.46 -0.16
N VAL A 58 4.85 1.49 -0.18
CA VAL A 58 5.03 0.19 0.47
C VAL A 58 4.90 -0.94 -0.55
N THR A 59 5.88 -1.83 -0.55
CA THR A 59 5.84 -3.11 -1.26
C THR A 59 6.04 -4.24 -0.26
N ALA A 60 5.40 -5.37 -0.50
CA ALA A 60 5.48 -6.55 0.35
C ALA A 60 5.86 -7.78 -0.47
N THR A 61 6.62 -8.68 0.13
CA THR A 61 6.87 -10.00 -0.44
C THR A 61 6.26 -11.04 0.48
N GLU A 62 5.39 -11.89 -0.09
CA GLU A 62 4.66 -12.90 0.68
C GLU A 62 5.61 -13.91 1.34
N PRO A 63 5.25 -14.48 2.50
CA PRO A 63 6.00 -15.58 3.11
C PRO A 63 6.23 -16.73 2.13
N PRO A 64 7.36 -17.44 2.20
CA PRO A 64 7.58 -18.62 1.37
C PRO A 64 6.56 -19.70 1.72
N VAL A 65 5.72 -20.07 0.76
CA VAL A 65 4.79 -21.20 0.88
C VAL A 65 5.43 -22.41 0.22
N LEU A 66 6.13 -23.23 1.02
CA LEU A 66 6.61 -24.54 0.60
C LEU A 66 5.54 -25.59 0.95
N ILE A 67 4.65 -25.87 0.01
CA ILE A 67 3.75 -27.03 0.10
C ILE A 67 4.37 -28.13 -0.75
N ALA A 68 5.16 -28.99 -0.10
CA ALA A 68 5.70 -30.19 -0.72
C ALA A 68 5.38 -31.40 0.18
N PRO A 69 4.27 -32.10 -0.07
CA PRO A 69 3.94 -33.33 0.66
C PRO A 69 5.10 -34.32 0.54
N GLY A 70 5.68 -34.74 1.67
CA GLY A 70 6.82 -35.67 1.70
C GLY A 70 8.20 -35.03 1.55
N ALA A 71 8.34 -33.69 1.57
CA ALA A 71 9.65 -33.04 1.55
C ALA A 71 10.56 -33.46 2.73
N GLU A 72 9.97 -33.70 3.90
CA GLU A 72 10.67 -34.27 5.06
C GLU A 72 11.23 -35.68 4.79
N MET A 73 10.56 -36.46 3.93
CA MET A 73 10.96 -37.82 3.55
C MET A 73 12.11 -37.84 2.51
N MET A 74 12.32 -36.73 1.78
CA MET A 74 13.30 -36.65 0.69
C MET A 74 14.61 -35.94 1.06
N SER A 75 14.81 -35.58 2.34
CA SER A 75 16.03 -34.91 2.84
C SER A 75 16.46 -33.69 2.00
N ILE A 76 15.49 -32.96 1.42
CA ILE A 76 15.77 -31.74 0.67
C ILE A 76 16.25 -30.67 1.66
N ASN A 77 17.39 -30.03 1.40
CA ASN A 77 17.82 -28.85 2.15
C ASN A 77 16.94 -27.65 1.78
N THR A 78 15.78 -27.54 2.40
CA THR A 78 14.82 -26.47 2.15
C THR A 78 15.35 -25.10 2.58
N GLY A 79 16.37 -25.04 3.44
CA GLY A 79 16.94 -23.78 3.94
C GLY A 79 17.58 -22.95 2.83
N GLU A 80 18.45 -23.56 2.02
CA GLU A 80 19.12 -22.88 0.90
C GLU A 80 18.13 -22.40 -0.17
N ILE A 81 17.13 -23.23 -0.48
CA ILE A 81 16.06 -22.89 -1.44
C ILE A 81 15.24 -21.70 -0.94
N ILE A 82 14.87 -21.68 0.35
CA ILE A 82 14.14 -20.55 0.95
C ILE A 82 15.01 -19.29 0.89
N GLU A 83 16.29 -19.39 1.22
CA GLU A 83 17.19 -18.24 1.20
C GLU A 83 17.34 -17.64 -0.20
N GLU A 84 17.50 -18.48 -1.23
CA GLU A 84 17.57 -18.03 -2.62
C GLU A 84 16.26 -17.38 -3.08
N LEU A 85 15.12 -17.98 -2.73
CA LEU A 85 13.79 -17.42 -3.02
C LEU A 85 13.58 -16.05 -2.35
N GLU A 86 13.97 -15.90 -1.09
CA GLU A 86 13.86 -14.63 -0.37
C GLU A 86 14.81 -13.58 -0.95
N LYS A 87 16.03 -13.95 -1.38
CA LYS A 87 16.95 -13.04 -2.10
C LYS A 87 16.33 -12.56 -3.41
N ALA A 88 15.76 -13.45 -4.21
CA ALA A 88 15.11 -13.09 -5.47
C ALA A 88 13.91 -12.15 -5.25
N LYS A 89 13.08 -12.43 -4.24
CA LYS A 89 11.96 -11.56 -3.83
C LYS A 89 12.45 -10.17 -3.40
N ALA A 90 13.51 -10.10 -2.60
CA ALA A 90 14.08 -8.85 -2.14
C ALA A 90 14.64 -8.02 -3.31
N SER A 91 15.32 -8.65 -4.28
CA SER A 91 15.79 -7.98 -5.50
C SER A 91 14.63 -7.39 -6.29
N SER A 92 13.56 -8.16 -6.53
CA SER A 92 12.38 -7.68 -7.25
C SER A 92 11.64 -6.55 -6.51
N ALA A 93 11.58 -6.62 -5.17
CA ALA A 93 11.01 -5.55 -4.36
C ALA A 93 11.85 -4.26 -4.47
N GLN A 94 13.18 -4.39 -4.46
CA GLN A 94 14.10 -3.26 -4.62
C GLN A 94 13.95 -2.59 -5.99
N GLU A 95 13.88 -3.38 -7.06
CA GLU A 95 13.61 -2.88 -8.43
C GLU A 95 12.29 -2.10 -8.48
N THR A 96 11.22 -2.66 -7.91
CA THR A 96 9.90 -1.99 -7.82
C THR A 96 10.00 -0.64 -7.10
N LEU A 97 10.74 -0.57 -6.00
CA LEU A 97 10.93 0.66 -5.23
C LEU A 97 11.79 1.69 -5.98
N ASP A 98 12.78 1.25 -6.74
CA ASP A 98 13.66 2.15 -7.49
C ASP A 98 12.96 2.74 -8.72
N GLU A 99 12.12 1.97 -9.40
CA GLU A 99 11.23 2.50 -10.44
C GLU A 99 10.25 3.54 -9.87
N ALA A 100 9.66 3.27 -8.71
CA ALA A 100 8.78 4.21 -8.03
C ALA A 100 9.51 5.51 -7.63
N ASP A 101 10.75 5.41 -7.16
CA ASP A 101 11.59 6.55 -6.81
C ASP A 101 11.93 7.41 -8.03
N ALA A 102 12.27 6.77 -9.15
CA ALA A 102 12.57 7.45 -10.40
C ALA A 102 11.35 8.26 -10.89
N LEU A 103 10.15 7.68 -10.81
CA LEU A 103 8.91 8.39 -11.13
C LEU A 103 8.64 9.56 -10.17
N ALA A 104 8.86 9.37 -8.87
CA ALA A 104 8.66 10.41 -7.89
C ALA A 104 9.63 11.60 -8.09
N LYS A 105 10.91 11.30 -8.38
CA LYS A 105 11.92 12.30 -8.71
C LYS A 105 11.57 13.10 -9.95
N ALA A 106 11.06 12.44 -11.00
CA ALA A 106 10.61 13.11 -12.21
C ALA A 106 9.44 14.08 -11.97
N GLU A 107 8.58 13.78 -10.98
CA GLU A 107 7.44 14.62 -10.58
C GLU A 107 7.80 15.65 -9.49
N GLY A 108 9.06 15.67 -9.01
CA GLY A 108 9.51 16.58 -7.95
C GLY A 108 8.94 16.28 -6.56
N VAL A 109 8.51 15.05 -6.30
CA VAL A 109 7.90 14.62 -5.03
C VAL A 109 8.87 13.71 -4.28
N LYS A 110 9.04 13.95 -2.98
CA LYS A 110 9.81 13.06 -2.10
C LYS A 110 8.98 11.81 -1.80
N LEU A 111 9.56 10.63 -2.09
CA LEU A 111 8.96 9.34 -1.79
C LEU A 111 9.71 8.62 -0.67
N GLU A 112 9.00 8.23 0.39
CA GLU A 112 9.56 7.36 1.44
C GLU A 112 9.24 5.91 1.11
N LYS A 113 10.27 5.10 0.91
CA LYS A 113 10.16 3.73 0.36
C LYS A 113 10.28 2.70 1.48
N THR A 114 9.43 1.68 1.49
CA THR A 114 9.55 0.56 2.44
C THR A 114 9.23 -0.77 1.76
N HIS A 115 10.12 -1.74 1.95
CA HIS A 115 9.87 -3.15 1.66
C HIS A 115 9.57 -3.89 2.97
N LEU A 116 8.47 -4.63 3.01
CA LEU A 116 8.09 -5.51 4.12
C LEU A 116 8.19 -6.98 3.66
N PRO A 117 9.29 -7.69 3.98
CA PRO A 117 9.43 -9.09 3.64
C PRO A 117 8.51 -9.98 4.48
N SER A 118 8.21 -11.18 3.99
CA SER A 118 7.36 -12.16 4.65
C SER A 118 6.04 -11.58 5.19
N THR A 119 5.42 -10.69 4.41
CA THR A 119 4.20 -9.97 4.80
C THR A 119 3.19 -10.01 3.67
N ILE A 120 1.91 -10.18 4.01
CA ILE A 120 0.81 -10.09 3.04
C ILE A 120 0.61 -8.62 2.66
N ALA A 121 0.36 -8.31 1.39
CA ALA A 121 0.34 -6.93 0.91
C ALA A 121 -0.74 -6.07 1.60
N ALA A 122 -1.92 -6.62 1.89
CA ALA A 122 -2.96 -5.92 2.63
C ALA A 122 -2.50 -5.51 4.04
N ASP A 123 -1.87 -6.43 4.78
CA ASP A 123 -1.32 -6.14 6.11
C ASP A 123 -0.19 -5.11 6.05
N ALA A 124 0.68 -5.20 5.05
CA ALA A 124 1.75 -4.24 4.83
C ALA A 124 1.20 -2.82 4.59
N ILE A 125 0.16 -2.69 3.77
CA ILE A 125 -0.48 -1.41 3.46
C ILE A 125 -1.18 -0.82 4.69
N LEU A 126 -2.03 -1.61 5.35
CA LEU A 126 -2.77 -1.17 6.55
C LEU A 126 -1.83 -0.84 7.70
N GLY A 127 -0.84 -1.70 7.97
CA GLY A 127 0.15 -1.48 9.01
C GLY A 127 1.03 -0.26 8.74
N MET A 128 1.36 0.02 7.48
CA MET A 128 2.07 1.25 7.12
C MET A 128 1.18 2.49 7.33
N ALA A 129 -0.10 2.42 6.94
CA ALA A 129 -1.05 3.49 7.15
C ALA A 129 -1.18 3.85 8.63
N ASP A 130 -1.35 2.85 9.50
CA ASP A 130 -1.42 3.04 10.94
C ASP A 130 -0.11 3.61 11.50
N LYS A 131 1.04 3.02 11.13
CA LYS A 131 2.36 3.43 11.61
C LYS A 131 2.69 4.88 11.25
N GLN A 132 2.31 5.33 10.06
CA GLN A 132 2.59 6.69 9.61
C GLN A 132 1.49 7.68 9.97
N GLY A 133 0.37 7.23 10.55
CA GLY A 133 -0.82 8.05 10.74
C GLY A 133 -1.32 8.62 9.42
N ALA A 134 -1.40 7.76 8.39
CA ALA A 134 -1.87 8.14 7.07
C ALA A 134 -3.35 8.53 7.11
N ASP A 135 -3.75 9.42 6.22
CA ASP A 135 -5.14 9.87 6.03
C ASP A 135 -5.70 9.49 4.66
N MET A 136 -4.91 8.80 3.82
CA MET A 136 -5.31 8.24 2.54
C MET A 136 -4.47 7.01 2.20
N ILE A 137 -5.12 5.94 1.72
CA ILE A 137 -4.47 4.80 1.05
C ILE A 137 -4.75 4.89 -0.45
N VAL A 138 -3.72 4.71 -1.27
CA VAL A 138 -3.86 4.60 -2.73
C VAL A 138 -3.35 3.23 -3.17
N MET A 139 -4.11 2.53 -4.01
CA MET A 139 -3.68 1.23 -4.55
C MET A 139 -4.33 0.91 -5.90
N GLY A 140 -3.71 -0.01 -6.63
CA GLY A 140 -4.36 -0.61 -7.81
C GLY A 140 -5.50 -1.54 -7.39
N SER A 141 -6.52 -1.69 -8.24
CA SER A 141 -7.62 -2.64 -8.04
C SER A 141 -7.13 -4.09 -7.99
N HIS A 142 -6.04 -4.39 -8.69
CA HIS A 142 -5.35 -5.66 -8.70
C HIS A 142 -3.86 -5.43 -8.94
N GLY A 143 -3.09 -6.50 -8.73
CA GLY A 143 -1.64 -6.52 -8.91
C GLY A 143 -1.18 -7.46 -10.01
N ARG A 144 0.05 -7.97 -9.86
CA ARG A 144 0.74 -8.86 -10.82
C ARG A 144 -0.01 -10.13 -11.22
N ARG A 145 -0.91 -10.63 -10.37
CA ARG A 145 -1.72 -11.84 -10.63
C ARG A 145 -2.95 -11.59 -11.51
N GLY A 146 -3.14 -10.37 -12.01
CA GLY A 146 -4.30 -9.85 -12.76
C GLY A 146 -5.21 -10.88 -13.41
N LEU A 147 -6.25 -11.31 -12.70
CA LEU A 147 -7.27 -12.23 -13.20
C LEU A 147 -8.24 -11.41 -14.05
N GLY A 148 -8.11 -11.45 -15.38
CA GLY A 148 -8.82 -10.60 -16.36
C GLY A 148 -10.36 -10.64 -16.38
N ARG A 149 -11.01 -11.17 -15.33
CA ARG A 149 -12.46 -11.14 -15.10
C ARG A 149 -12.87 -10.60 -13.73
N LEU A 150 -11.93 -10.39 -12.80
CA LEU A 150 -12.24 -9.84 -11.48
C LEU A 150 -12.20 -8.30 -11.53
N LEU A 151 -13.12 -7.67 -10.81
CA LEU A 151 -13.18 -6.21 -10.65
C LEU A 151 -12.31 -5.70 -9.49
N LEU A 152 -11.99 -6.57 -8.52
CA LEU A 152 -11.10 -6.31 -7.38
C LEU A 152 -10.28 -7.56 -7.03
N GLY A 153 -8.99 -7.37 -6.78
CA GLY A 153 -8.06 -8.41 -6.35
C GLY A 153 -8.19 -8.66 -4.86
N SER A 154 -7.73 -9.82 -4.39
CA SER A 154 -7.85 -10.22 -2.98
C SER A 154 -7.28 -9.17 -2.03
N GLN A 155 -6.11 -8.62 -2.35
CA GLN A 155 -5.44 -7.61 -1.53
C GLN A 155 -6.24 -6.30 -1.47
N ALA A 156 -6.79 -5.84 -2.61
CA ALA A 156 -7.61 -4.64 -2.65
C ALA A 156 -8.93 -4.81 -1.89
N ALA A 157 -9.58 -5.97 -2.04
CA ALA A 157 -10.78 -6.30 -1.30
C ALA A 157 -10.53 -6.33 0.22
N GLU A 158 -9.40 -6.91 0.64
CA GLU A 158 -9.02 -6.98 2.05
C GLU A 158 -8.71 -5.61 2.66
N VAL A 159 -7.96 -4.75 1.94
CA VAL A 159 -7.72 -3.37 2.38
C VAL A 159 -9.04 -2.59 2.49
N LEU A 160 -9.91 -2.67 1.48
CA LEU A 160 -11.22 -2.01 1.51
C LEU A 160 -12.11 -2.48 2.68
N ALA A 161 -12.02 -3.75 3.05
CA ALA A 161 -12.82 -4.31 4.15
C ALA A 161 -12.31 -3.86 5.53
N ARG A 162 -11.03 -3.52 5.66
CA ARG A 162 -10.36 -3.28 6.96
C ARG A 162 -9.94 -1.83 7.19
N ALA A 163 -9.77 -1.04 6.13
CA ALA A 163 -9.31 0.33 6.24
C ALA A 163 -10.31 1.21 7.00
N THR A 164 -9.77 2.02 7.92
CA THR A 164 -10.54 3.01 8.70
C THR A 164 -10.43 4.43 8.13
N ILE A 165 -9.61 4.59 7.08
CA ILE A 165 -9.35 5.83 6.36
C ILE A 165 -9.73 5.68 4.88
N PRO A 166 -9.93 6.79 4.14
CA PRO A 166 -10.23 6.75 2.71
C PRO A 166 -9.24 5.88 1.90
N VAL A 167 -9.78 5.10 0.97
CA VAL A 167 -9.02 4.27 0.03
C VAL A 167 -9.35 4.68 -1.40
N LEU A 168 -8.36 5.15 -2.15
CA LEU A 168 -8.43 5.38 -3.58
C LEU A 168 -7.98 4.13 -4.34
N VAL A 169 -8.91 3.51 -5.07
CA VAL A 169 -8.64 2.34 -5.90
C VAL A 169 -8.58 2.72 -7.37
N VAL A 170 -7.45 2.43 -8.02
CA VAL A 170 -7.17 2.76 -9.43
C VAL A 170 -7.36 1.55 -10.35
N LYS A 171 -7.94 1.77 -11.54
CA LYS A 171 -8.24 0.74 -12.55
C LYS A 171 -7.52 1.02 -13.88
#